data_AF-A0A2N1RF57-F1
#
_entry.id   AF-A0A2N1RF57-F1
#
_cell.length_a   1.000
_cell.length_b   1.000
_cell.length_c   1.000
_cell.angle_alpha   90.00
_cell.angle_beta   90.00
_cell.angle_gamma   90.00
#
_symmetry.space_group_name_H-M   'P 1'
#
loop_
_entity.id
_entity.type
_entity.pdbx_description
1 polymer ?
#
loop_
_entity_poly.entity_id
_entity_poly.type
_entity_poly.pdbx_seq_one_letter_code
_entity_poly.pdbx_strand_id
1 'polypeptide(L)'
;MNNKDIRIIHHPFGIEQPYFQQLFERFPRMPRIDEPVVVGVVMEPMAVAETILVHWTIEDNATSGCATAICLGSSDSVGNSGCERYWIANLPAMHSPGTMRYHFTAQTGDTVVSSEEYTYSVGSLTVPTLLHSQVNLGPNGVVCTLTATDGLPVQLQIGCTQAGPVLI
;
A
#
# COMPACT_ATOMS: atom_id res chain seq x y z
N MET A 1 18.72 8.16 31.88
CA MET A 1 18.70 8.16 30.41
C MET A 1 17.34 8.68 29.99
N ASN A 2 17.29 9.80 29.26
CA ASN A 2 16.01 10.33 28.78
C ASN A 2 15.40 9.31 27.83
N ASN A 3 14.16 8.91 28.11
CA ASN A 3 13.33 8.08 27.26
C ASN A 3 13.12 8.87 25.96
N LYS A 4 13.97 8.64 24.95
CA LYS A 4 13.73 9.21 23.62
C LYS A 4 12.54 8.44 23.07
N ASP A 5 11.43 9.15 22.83
CA ASP A 5 10.23 8.55 22.26
C ASP A 5 10.59 7.83 20.97
N ILE A 6 10.46 6.50 20.99
CA ILE A 6 10.75 5.66 19.83
C ILE A 6 9.60 5.86 18.84
N ARG A 7 9.94 6.22 17.61
CA ARG A 7 8.97 6.43 16.54
C ARG A 7 9.19 5.40 15.44
N ILE A 8 8.09 4.75 15.06
CA ILE A 8 8.00 3.92 13.87
C ILE A 8 7.34 4.76 12.78
N ILE A 9 8.01 4.97 11.67
CA ILE A 9 7.51 5.81 10.57
C ILE A 9 7.40 4.94 9.32
N HIS A 10 6.16 4.77 8.85
CA HIS A 10 5.82 4.11 7.61
C HIS A 10 4.76 4.93 6.87
N HIS A 11 4.97 5.15 5.59
CA HIS A 11 4.02 5.86 4.73
C HIS A 11 3.76 5.02 3.49
N PRO A 12 2.65 4.26 3.40
CA PRO A 12 2.42 3.31 2.32
C PRO A 12 2.58 3.89 0.91
N PHE A 13 2.26 5.18 0.73
CA PHE A 13 2.38 5.90 -0.54
C PHE A 13 3.56 6.87 -0.62
N GLY A 14 4.32 7.03 0.48
CA GLY A 14 5.40 8.01 0.61
C GLY A 14 4.93 9.42 0.30
N ILE A 15 5.75 10.15 -0.47
CA ILE A 15 5.40 11.46 -1.04
C ILE A 15 4.71 11.37 -2.40
N GLU A 16 4.26 10.18 -2.81
CA GLU A 16 3.58 9.92 -4.07
C GLU A 16 4.34 10.29 -5.35
N GLN A 17 5.65 10.53 -5.26
CA GLN A 17 6.46 10.81 -6.45
C GLN A 17 6.48 9.58 -7.37
N PRO A 18 6.42 9.76 -8.70
CA PRO A 18 6.23 8.64 -9.63
C PRO A 18 7.51 7.86 -9.97
N TYR A 19 8.70 8.46 -9.77
CA TYR A 19 9.95 7.91 -10.29
C TYR A 19 10.87 7.27 -9.25
N PHE A 20 10.72 7.63 -7.98
CA PHE A 20 11.57 7.11 -6.90
C PHE A 20 10.71 6.70 -5.71
N GLN A 21 11.03 5.56 -5.12
CA GLN A 21 10.36 5.09 -3.91
C GLN A 21 11.24 5.38 -2.72
N GLN A 22 10.64 5.88 -1.65
CA GLN A 22 11.29 6.05 -0.38
C GLN A 22 11.34 4.71 0.37
N LEU A 23 12.38 4.51 1.18
CA LEU A 23 12.62 3.26 1.89
C LEU A 23 11.62 2.98 3.02
N PHE A 24 10.71 3.90 3.31
CA PHE A 24 9.61 3.75 4.26
C PHE A 24 8.25 3.60 3.57
N GLU A 25 8.23 3.34 2.26
CA GLU A 25 7.02 3.09 1.46
C GLU A 25 6.62 1.61 1.43
N ARG A 26 5.40 1.36 0.94
CA ARG A 26 4.98 0.04 0.49
C ARG A 26 5.25 -0.10 -1.01
N PHE A 27 5.77 -1.25 -1.43
CA PHE A 27 5.96 -1.61 -2.83
C PHE A 27 5.35 -2.98 -3.18
N PRO A 28 4.50 -3.07 -4.22
CA PRO A 28 3.88 -1.95 -4.93
C PRO A 28 2.95 -1.11 -4.02
N ARG A 29 2.77 0.17 -4.35
CA ARG A 29 1.81 1.04 -3.63
C ARG A 29 0.38 0.53 -3.73
N MET A 30 0.04 -0.05 -4.88
CA MET A 30 -1.26 -0.66 -5.19
C MET A 30 -1.05 -2.14 -5.59
N PRO A 31 -0.98 -3.06 -4.62
CA PRO A 31 -0.74 -4.47 -4.89
C PRO A 31 -1.85 -5.13 -5.72
N ARG A 32 -1.45 -6.11 -6.53
CA ARG A 32 -2.35 -6.97 -7.31
C ARG A 32 -2.39 -8.38 -6.73
N ILE A 33 -3.36 -9.16 -7.20
CA ILE A 33 -3.45 -10.59 -6.88
C ILE A 33 -2.14 -11.26 -7.31
N ASP A 34 -1.67 -12.18 -6.47
CA ASP A 34 -0.42 -12.94 -6.65
C ASP A 34 0.87 -12.10 -6.65
N GLU A 35 0.79 -10.81 -6.33
CA GLU A 35 1.95 -9.93 -6.19
C GLU A 35 2.40 -9.85 -4.72
N PRO A 36 3.66 -10.21 -4.40
CA PRO A 36 4.19 -10.02 -3.06
C PRO A 36 4.32 -8.52 -2.75
N VAL A 37 4.24 -8.18 -1.47
CA VAL A 37 4.33 -6.79 -1.02
C VAL A 37 5.52 -6.61 -0.11
N VAL A 38 6.37 -5.63 -0.43
CA VAL A 38 7.45 -5.17 0.43
C VAL A 38 6.94 -3.95 1.21
N VAL A 39 7.14 -3.94 2.52
CA VAL A 39 6.86 -2.77 3.36
C VAL A 39 8.16 -2.29 3.99
N GLY A 40 8.48 -1.03 3.74
CA GLY A 40 9.63 -0.35 4.32
C GLY A 40 9.24 0.47 5.52
N VAL A 41 10.11 0.60 6.51
CA VAL A 41 9.86 1.39 7.73
C VAL A 41 11.15 2.06 8.19
N VAL A 42 11.03 3.26 8.74
CA VAL A 42 12.16 3.96 9.37
C VAL A 42 11.92 4.10 10.87
N MET A 43 12.97 3.85 11.65
CA MET A 43 12.99 3.98 13.10
C MET A 43 13.76 5.23 13.50
N GLU A 44 13.18 6.00 14.41
CA GLU A 44 13.83 7.13 15.06
C GLU A 44 13.77 6.96 16.59
N PRO A 45 14.89 7.12 17.31
CA PRO A 45 16.25 7.28 16.80
C PRO A 45 16.87 5.95 16.30
N MET A 46 17.90 6.05 15.45
CA MET A 46 18.59 4.95 14.75
C MET A 46 19.01 3.77 15.63
N ALA A 47 19.44 4.04 16.86
CA ALA A 47 20.10 3.06 17.72
C ALA A 47 19.15 2.20 18.56
N VAL A 48 17.84 2.23 18.27
CA VAL A 48 16.87 1.76 19.25
C VAL A 48 16.27 0.39 18.91
N ALA A 49 15.86 0.11 17.67
CA ALA A 49 15.31 -1.20 17.35
C ALA A 49 16.39 -2.27 17.16
N GLU A 50 16.31 -3.35 17.93
CA GLU A 50 17.10 -4.58 17.77
C GLU A 50 16.45 -5.50 16.72
N THR A 51 15.13 -5.58 16.77
CA THR A 51 14.30 -6.34 15.82
C THR A 51 13.06 -5.54 15.45
N ILE A 52 12.58 -5.75 14.22
CA ILE A 52 11.26 -5.30 13.78
C ILE A 52 10.51 -6.49 13.20
N LEU A 53 9.27 -6.65 13.65
CA LEU A 53 8.33 -7.63 13.15
C LEU A 53 7.14 -6.90 12.52
N VAL A 54 6.63 -7.44 11.42
CA VAL A 54 5.40 -6.98 10.78
C VAL A 54 4.34 -8.04 10.97
N HIS A 55 3.32 -7.71 11.76
CA HIS A 55 2.15 -8.55 11.96
C HIS A 55 1.12 -8.21 10.90
N TRP A 56 0.54 -9.22 10.28
CA TRP A 56 -0.42 -9.02 9.20
C TRP A 56 -1.59 -9.99 9.30
N THR A 57 -2.73 -9.57 8.74
CA THR A 57 -3.97 -10.35 8.65
C THR A 57 -4.67 -10.06 7.32
N ILE A 58 -5.12 -11.10 6.64
CA ILE A 58 -6.03 -11.04 5.49
C ILE A 58 -7.45 -11.22 6.03
N GLU A 59 -8.30 -10.20 5.91
CA GLU A 59 -9.62 -10.19 6.57
C GLU A 59 -10.55 -11.27 6.03
N ASP A 60 -10.59 -11.46 4.71
CA ASP A 60 -11.60 -12.30 4.05
C ASP A 60 -11.49 -13.80 4.37
N ASN A 61 -10.29 -14.27 4.72
CA ASN A 61 -10.04 -15.67 5.05
C ASN A 61 -9.45 -15.86 6.46
N ALA A 62 -9.42 -14.79 7.27
CA ALA A 62 -8.86 -14.75 8.61
C ALA A 62 -7.45 -15.34 8.73
N THR A 63 -6.65 -15.29 7.65
CA THR A 63 -5.26 -15.76 7.68
C THR A 63 -4.37 -14.67 8.24
N SER A 64 -3.57 -14.99 9.25
CA SER A 64 -2.63 -14.04 9.85
C SER A 64 -1.22 -14.62 9.94
N GLY A 65 -0.25 -13.75 10.12
CA GLY A 65 1.13 -14.14 10.30
C GLY A 65 2.02 -12.99 10.71
N CYS A 66 3.32 -13.29 10.74
CA CYS A 66 4.35 -12.37 11.18
C CYS A 66 5.56 -12.50 10.25
N ALA A 67 6.09 -11.37 9.78
CA ALA A 67 7.29 -11.30 8.96
C ALA A 67 8.39 -10.54 9.71
N THR A 68 9.60 -11.09 9.76
CA THR A 68 10.76 -10.39 10.32
C THR A 68 11.32 -9.40 9.29
N ALA A 69 11.50 -8.15 9.70
CA ALA A 69 12.11 -7.14 8.85
C ALA A 69 13.63 -7.26 8.84
N ILE A 70 14.23 -6.92 7.70
CA ILE A 70 15.66 -6.90 7.45
C ILE A 70 16.13 -5.44 7.53
N CYS A 71 17.14 -5.18 8.36
CA CYS A 71 17.76 -3.86 8.46
C CYS A 71 18.55 -3.53 7.19
N LEU A 72 18.22 -2.41 6.54
CA LEU A 72 18.93 -1.87 5.39
C LEU A 72 20.02 -0.92 5.87
N GLY A 73 21.21 -1.47 6.12
CA GLY A 73 22.40 -0.70 6.47
C GLY A 73 22.76 -0.77 7.95
N SER A 74 23.91 -1.37 8.24
CA SER A 74 24.64 -1.26 9.50
C SER A 74 25.76 -0.22 9.46
N SER A 75 26.02 0.34 8.28
CA SER A 75 27.16 1.23 8.03
C SER A 75 26.67 2.66 7.78
N ASP A 76 27.29 3.58 8.50
CA ASP A 76 27.46 5.02 8.26
C ASP A 76 27.64 5.52 6.81
N SER A 77 27.64 4.66 5.78
CA SER A 77 28.16 4.98 4.45
C SER A 77 27.08 5.23 3.38
N VAL A 78 25.79 5.04 3.67
CA VAL A 78 24.72 5.37 2.70
C VAL A 78 23.53 6.02 3.40
N GLY A 79 23.33 7.32 3.19
CA GLY A 79 22.04 8.01 3.38
C GLY A 79 21.49 8.16 4.80
N ASN A 80 22.08 7.54 5.81
CA ASN A 80 21.65 7.74 7.20
C ASN A 80 22.06 9.13 7.67
N SER A 81 21.07 9.96 8.02
CA SER A 81 21.25 11.25 8.71
C SER A 81 21.90 11.11 10.11
N GLY A 82 22.36 9.90 10.48
CA GLY A 82 22.83 9.51 11.80
C GLY A 82 21.70 9.26 12.82
N CYS A 83 20.46 9.62 12.48
CA CYS A 83 19.31 9.58 13.38
C CYS A 83 18.24 8.55 12.99
N GLU A 84 18.33 7.97 11.80
CA GLU A 84 17.33 7.06 11.24
C GLU A 84 17.92 5.68 10.96
N ARG A 85 17.09 4.64 11.07
CA ARG A 85 17.44 3.28 10.62
C ARG A 85 16.31 2.68 9.80
N TYR A 86 16.65 2.20 8.61
CA TYR A 86 15.68 1.68 7.65
C TYR A 86 15.58 0.16 7.72
N TRP A 87 14.37 -0.36 7.56
CA TRP A 87 14.06 -1.78 7.58
C TRP A 87 13.05 -2.11 6.50
N ILE A 88 13.10 -3.33 5.97
CA ILE A 88 12.11 -3.83 5.01
C ILE A 88 11.61 -5.21 5.42
N ALA A 89 10.32 -5.49 5.22
CA ALA A 89 9.75 -6.82 5.38
C ALA A 89 8.95 -7.21 4.14
N ASN A 90 8.93 -8.52 3.86
CA ASN A 90 8.11 -9.09 2.79
C ASN A 90 6.83 -9.65 3.39
N LEU A 91 5.69 -9.15 2.93
CA LEU A 91 4.36 -9.70 3.19
C LEU A 91 4.00 -10.70 2.08
N PRO A 92 3.24 -11.76 2.40
CA PRO A 92 2.82 -12.73 1.41
C PRO A 92 1.89 -12.08 0.37
N ALA A 93 1.90 -12.65 -0.83
CA ALA A 93 0.93 -12.28 -1.86
C ALA A 93 -0.49 -12.69 -1.44
N MET A 94 -1.48 -11.89 -1.85
CA MET A 94 -2.89 -12.26 -1.73
C MET A 94 -3.33 -13.02 -2.98
N HIS A 95 -3.90 -14.21 -2.80
CA HIS A 95 -4.35 -15.08 -3.89
C HIS A 95 -5.84 -14.89 -4.26
N SER A 96 -6.54 -14.03 -3.54
CA SER A 96 -7.92 -13.64 -3.80
C SER A 96 -8.07 -12.14 -3.59
N PRO A 97 -9.11 -11.52 -4.17
CA PRO A 97 -9.51 -10.17 -3.77
C PRO A 97 -9.72 -10.12 -2.25
N GLY A 98 -9.46 -8.96 -1.66
CA GLY A 98 -9.70 -8.71 -0.24
C GLY A 98 -8.87 -7.60 0.35
N THR A 99 -8.87 -7.50 1.67
CA THR A 99 -8.12 -6.49 2.43
C THR A 99 -7.04 -7.13 3.30
N MET A 100 -5.82 -6.62 3.18
CA MET A 100 -4.70 -6.89 4.08
C MET A 100 -4.58 -5.76 5.11
N ARG A 101 -4.45 -6.13 6.38
CA ARG A 101 -4.14 -5.24 7.50
C ARG A 101 -2.80 -5.61 8.07
N TYR A 102 -1.98 -4.63 8.42
CA TYR A 102 -0.68 -4.87 9.02
C TYR A 102 -0.23 -3.74 9.94
N HIS A 103 0.64 -4.05 10.89
CA HIS A 103 1.33 -3.08 11.71
C HIS A 103 2.73 -3.57 12.06
N PHE A 104 3.59 -2.65 12.47
CA PHE A 104 4.95 -2.93 12.87
C PHE A 104 5.04 -2.99 14.39
N THR A 105 5.90 -3.87 14.88
CA THR A 105 6.38 -3.87 16.27
C THR A 105 7.89 -3.80 16.25
N ALA A 106 8.46 -2.89 17.02
CA ALA A 106 9.90 -2.77 17.21
C ALA A 106 10.26 -3.13 18.65
N GLN A 107 11.30 -3.94 18.82
CA GLN A 107 11.80 -4.34 20.13
C GLN A 107 13.14 -3.66 20.42
N THR A 108 13.29 -3.19 21.66
CA THR A 108 14.49 -2.56 22.22
C THR A 108 14.70 -3.07 23.63
N GLY A 109 15.53 -4.09 23.80
CA GLY A 109 15.64 -4.79 25.08
C GLY A 109 14.27 -5.31 25.53
N ASP A 110 13.79 -4.84 26.68
CA ASP A 110 12.48 -5.22 27.25
C ASP A 110 11.31 -4.35 26.77
N THR A 111 11.58 -3.31 25.98
CA THR A 111 10.54 -2.40 25.47
C THR A 111 10.07 -2.85 24.09
N VAL A 112 8.75 -2.91 23.90
CA VAL A 112 8.13 -3.11 22.59
C VAL A 112 7.25 -1.90 22.29
N VAL A 113 7.43 -1.33 21.10
CA VAL A 113 6.57 -0.26 20.58
C VAL A 113 5.90 -0.71 19.30
N SER A 114 4.67 -0.26 19.08
CA SER A 114 3.86 -0.61 17.90
C SER A 114 3.56 0.64 17.08
N SER A 115 3.46 0.48 15.76
CA SER A 115 2.90 1.51 14.88
C SER A 115 1.36 1.54 14.98
N GLU A 116 0.76 2.50 14.29
CA GLU A 116 -0.64 2.37 13.88
C GLU A 116 -0.83 1.20 12.91
N GLU A 117 -2.09 0.90 12.59
CA GLU A 117 -2.43 -0.11 11.61
C GLU A 117 -2.58 0.48 10.21
N TYR A 118 -2.05 -0.24 9.22
CA TYR A 118 -2.08 0.12 7.81
C TYR A 118 -2.87 -0.92 7.03
N THR A 119 -3.48 -0.50 5.92
CA THR A 119 -4.28 -1.38 5.08
C THR A 119 -3.96 -1.24 3.59
N TYR A 120 -4.23 -2.29 2.84
CA TYR A 120 -4.47 -2.21 1.40
C TYR A 120 -5.48 -3.25 0.97
N SER A 121 -6.16 -2.95 -0.13
CA SER A 121 -7.06 -3.90 -0.77
C SER A 121 -6.49 -4.33 -2.11
N VAL A 122 -6.64 -5.61 -2.40
CA VAL A 122 -6.35 -6.20 -3.69
C VAL A 122 -7.69 -6.48 -4.35
N GLY A 123 -7.91 -5.92 -5.54
CA GLY A 123 -9.10 -6.17 -6.34
C GLY A 123 -8.85 -7.20 -7.44
N SER A 124 -9.93 -7.76 -7.98
CA SER A 124 -9.89 -8.47 -9.26
C SER A 124 -9.90 -7.46 -10.41
N LEU A 125 -9.09 -7.70 -11.45
CA LEU A 125 -9.18 -6.94 -12.68
C LEU A 125 -10.40 -7.42 -13.48
N THR A 126 -11.42 -6.59 -13.57
CA THR A 126 -12.59 -6.83 -14.42
C THR A 126 -12.36 -6.17 -15.77
N VAL A 127 -12.16 -6.97 -16.82
CA VAL A 127 -11.98 -6.47 -18.19
C VAL A 127 -13.31 -6.55 -18.92
N PRO A 128 -13.89 -5.43 -19.42
CA PRO A 128 -15.07 -5.47 -20.27
C PRO A 128 -14.74 -6.11 -21.62
N THR A 129 -15.56 -7.06 -22.09
CA THR A 129 -15.35 -7.78 -23.36
C THR A 129 -16.35 -7.41 -24.44
N LEU A 130 -17.61 -7.15 -24.06
CA LEU A 130 -18.69 -6.91 -25.01
C LEU A 130 -19.56 -5.74 -24.57
N LEU A 131 -19.86 -4.83 -25.48
CA LEU A 131 -20.86 -3.77 -25.27
C LEU A 131 -22.25 -4.30 -25.65
N HIS A 132 -23.18 -4.31 -24.71
CA HIS A 132 -24.57 -4.72 -24.96
C HIS A 132 -25.45 -3.55 -25.36
N SER A 133 -25.37 -2.46 -24.61
CA SER A 133 -26.21 -1.29 -24.83
C SER A 133 -25.50 -0.02 -24.39
N GLN A 134 -25.92 1.09 -24.98
CA GLN A 134 -25.50 2.42 -24.58
C GLN A 134 -26.74 3.30 -24.41
N VAL A 135 -26.76 4.08 -23.34
CA VAL A 135 -27.80 5.08 -23.07
C VAL A 135 -27.12 6.44 -23.06
N ASN A 136 -27.53 7.28 -24.00
CA ASN A 136 -27.03 8.65 -24.08
C ASN A 136 -27.78 9.52 -23.06
N LEU A 137 -27.04 10.12 -22.12
CA LEU A 137 -27.56 11.03 -21.10
C LEU A 137 -27.47 12.51 -21.53
N GLY A 138 -27.21 12.76 -22.82
CA GLY A 138 -27.03 14.09 -23.38
C GLY A 138 -25.76 14.76 -22.83
N PRO A 139 -25.85 15.98 -22.26
CA PRO A 139 -24.68 16.68 -21.74
C PRO A 139 -24.04 15.97 -20.53
N ASN A 140 -24.75 15.05 -19.89
CA ASN A 140 -24.27 14.33 -18.71
C ASN A 140 -23.42 13.10 -19.06
N GLY A 141 -23.28 12.76 -20.35
CA GLY A 141 -22.41 11.70 -20.83
C GLY A 141 -23.15 10.46 -21.36
N VAL A 142 -22.51 9.30 -21.27
CA VAL A 142 -23.03 8.02 -21.79
C VAL A 142 -22.90 6.94 -20.72
N VAL A 143 -23.93 6.11 -20.57
CA VAL A 143 -23.88 4.88 -19.77
C VAL A 143 -23.81 3.69 -20.71
N CYS A 144 -22.76 2.89 -20.56
CA CYS A 144 -22.55 1.65 -21.32
C CYS A 144 -22.85 0.45 -20.41
N THR A 145 -23.70 -0.46 -20.87
CA THR A 145 -23.85 -1.79 -20.26
C THR A 145 -22.97 -2.77 -21.02
N LEU A 146 -22.02 -3.38 -20.32
CA LEU A 146 -21.02 -4.27 -20.87
C LEU A 146 -21.13 -5.65 -20.23
N THR A 147 -20.60 -6.69 -20.86
CA THR A 147 -20.22 -7.94 -20.21
C THR A 147 -18.74 -7.87 -19.85
N ALA A 148 -18.38 -8.32 -18.65
CA ALA A 148 -16.99 -8.56 -18.29
C ALA A 148 -16.51 -9.94 -18.76
N THR A 149 -15.20 -10.18 -18.65
CA THR A 149 -14.55 -11.47 -18.94
C THR A 149 -15.13 -12.65 -18.16
N ASP A 150 -15.68 -12.40 -16.97
CA ASP A 150 -16.34 -13.39 -16.13
C ASP A 150 -17.82 -13.61 -16.49
N GLY A 151 -18.33 -12.94 -17.54
CA GLY A 151 -19.71 -13.03 -17.96
C GLY A 151 -20.67 -12.13 -17.18
N LEU A 152 -20.19 -11.40 -16.16
CA LEU A 152 -21.04 -10.55 -15.34
C LEU A 152 -21.33 -9.22 -16.06
N PRO A 153 -22.56 -8.68 -15.94
CA PRO A 153 -22.87 -7.36 -16.48
C PRO A 153 -22.17 -6.27 -15.66
N VAL A 154 -21.51 -5.33 -16.35
CA VAL A 154 -20.85 -4.16 -15.77
C VAL A 154 -21.45 -2.90 -16.38
N GLN A 155 -21.72 -1.88 -15.56
CA GLN A 155 -22.11 -0.56 -16.04
C GLN A 155 -20.93 0.41 -15.94
N LEU A 156 -20.60 1.05 -17.05
CA LEU A 156 -19.61 2.11 -17.12
C LEU A 156 -20.30 3.43 -17.46
N GLN A 157 -20.18 4.42 -16.58
CA GLN A 157 -20.64 5.78 -16.85
C GLN A 157 -19.46 6.65 -17.26
N ILE A 158 -19.51 7.16 -18.48
CA ILE A 158 -18.52 8.08 -19.03
C ILE A 158 -19.14 9.47 -18.98
N GLY A 159 -18.70 10.29 -18.02
CA GLY A 159 -19.10 11.69 -17.92
C GLY A 159 -18.46 12.54 -19.02
N CYS A 160 -19.21 13.51 -19.55
CA CYS A 160 -18.67 14.53 -20.44
C CYS A 160 -18.49 15.82 -19.62
N THR A 161 -17.25 16.19 -19.29
CA THR A 161 -17.00 17.53 -18.77
C THR A 161 -17.10 18.51 -19.93
N GLN A 162 -18.11 19.39 -19.92
CA GLN A 162 -18.15 20.47 -20.90
C GLN A 162 -16.88 21.30 -20.74
N ALA A 163 -16.01 21.29 -21.76
CA ALA A 163 -14.95 22.27 -21.86
C ALA A 163 -15.63 23.65 -21.87
N GLY A 164 -15.36 24.46 -20.86
CA GLY A 164 -15.87 25.84 -20.80
C GLY A 164 -15.50 26.61 -22.06
N PRO A 165 -16.20 27.72 -22.36
CA PRO A 165 -15.90 28.51 -23.54
C PRO A 165 -14.42 28.93 -23.52
N VAL A 166 -13.68 28.58 -24.57
CA VAL A 166 -12.37 29.16 -24.84
C VAL A 166 -12.61 30.64 -25.11
N LEU A 167 -12.27 31.50 -24.15
CA LEU A 167 -12.17 32.93 -24.37
C LEU A 167 -11.00 33.15 -25.33
N ILE A 168 -11.31 33.47 -26.60
CA ILE A 168 -10.33 33.92 -27.61
C ILE A 168 -10.23 35.44 -27.50
#